data_AF-A0A820DQB9-F1
#
_entry.id   AF-A0A820DQB9-F1
#
_cell.length_a   1.000
_cell.length_b   1.000
_cell.length_c   1.000
_cell.angle_alpha   90.00
_cell.angle_beta   90.00
_cell.angle_gamma   90.00
#
_symmetry.space_group_name_H-M   'P 1'
#
loop_
_entity.id
_entity.type
_entity.pdbx_description
1 polymer ?
#
loop_
_entity_poly.entity_id
_entity_poly.type
_entity_poly.pdbx_seq_one_letter_code
_entity_poly.pdbx_strand_id
1 'polypeptide(L)'
;SKDANERTLCFLREIVDIHDHLSDEKASKFIDMSSETDIDQEAKKLLDRLKNIRIPSILKSQNIFKYKVHWSSNGINGQDHLKYIEQFNNDFYTSIKEQIDHCVQSRYTIGSDSLQHEILEHAIQCKTHIEKFHGRIDVLSKLEKYIKNNREHQPYVIYGDSGCGKTSVLAKTAIEIFKWWSDRSVSVILRFLGTTPSSSTIYKTLHSISEQISEIYNIPMISYSDINQLCDQLELNLLLQIPNNEYLVILLDSIDQLHRDAYDCKWLPIKFPSNIKFIISTLPDHENIFVNLKNILNENLNLFIYIPPFESSTVEIIYNDWLAIKKRSLNNEQHLFINNLMKKKNQILPLFMKLVFDIISIWHSYDPIDECLNELNDVDDCIRYLFQRLQIIHNNILFSRSLCYMTACRNGISQNELEDILSLDDDVLKSVFQHYIPPVRRLPGILWTRIRNDL
;
A
#
# COMPACT_ATOMS: atom_id res chain seq x y z
N SER A 1 13.74 9.38 9.47
CA SER A 1 12.84 8.21 9.60
C SER A 1 12.72 7.88 11.08
N LYS A 2 11.52 7.57 11.58
CA LYS A 2 11.32 7.23 13.01
C LYS A 2 12.04 5.91 13.41
N ASP A 3 12.34 5.06 12.43
CA ASP A 3 12.92 3.73 12.67
C ASP A 3 14.37 3.60 12.14
N ALA A 4 15.05 4.73 11.91
CA ALA A 4 16.41 4.72 11.33
C ALA A 4 17.40 3.89 12.16
N ASN A 5 17.23 3.87 13.49
CA ASN A 5 18.08 3.10 14.40
C ASN A 5 17.86 1.59 14.35
N GLU A 6 16.73 1.13 13.83
CA GLU A 6 16.42 -0.30 13.75
C GLU A 6 16.83 -0.91 12.42
N ARG A 7 16.98 -0.08 11.38
CA ARG A 7 17.14 -0.54 9.99
C ARG A 7 18.38 0.00 9.30
N THR A 8 19.23 0.75 9.99
CA THR A 8 20.37 1.42 9.37
C THR A 8 21.61 1.31 10.24
N LEU A 9 22.68 0.86 9.61
CA LEU A 9 24.04 0.85 10.13
C LEU A 9 24.91 1.79 9.28
N CYS A 10 25.91 2.41 9.90
CA CYS A 10 26.84 3.29 9.22
C CYS A 10 28.28 2.82 9.48
N PHE A 11 29.01 2.58 8.40
CA PHE A 11 30.42 2.19 8.45
C PHE A 11 31.25 3.27 7.78
N LEU A 12 32.14 3.91 8.55
CA LEU A 12 32.94 5.04 8.12
C LEU A 12 34.42 4.67 8.14
N ARG A 13 35.07 4.76 6.98
CA ARG A 13 36.52 4.72 6.88
C ARG A 13 37.09 6.14 6.85
N GLU A 14 38.14 6.35 7.64
CA GLU A 14 38.95 7.56 7.67
C GLU A 14 40.39 7.18 7.30
N ILE A 15 40.90 7.78 6.21
CA ILE A 15 42.30 7.64 5.82
C ILE A 15 43.03 8.81 6.46
N VAL A 16 43.82 8.53 7.49
CA VAL A 16 44.33 9.55 8.43
C VAL A 16 45.33 10.51 7.77
N ASP A 17 46.11 9.98 6.83
CA ASP A 17 47.25 10.63 6.17
C ASP A 17 46.98 10.92 4.69
N ILE A 18 45.73 10.88 4.22
CA ILE A 18 45.41 11.10 2.80
C ILE A 18 45.92 12.45 2.26
N HIS A 19 46.05 13.45 3.13
CA HIS A 19 46.57 14.77 2.78
C HIS A 19 48.06 14.75 2.41
N ASP A 20 48.81 13.76 2.91
CA ASP A 20 50.24 13.60 2.63
C ASP A 20 50.48 12.84 1.31
N HIS A 21 49.43 12.24 0.73
CA HIS A 21 49.51 11.37 -0.45
C HIS A 21 48.67 11.87 -1.64
N LEU A 22 48.31 13.15 -1.69
CA LEU A 22 47.46 13.72 -2.75
C LEU A 22 48.08 13.62 -4.15
N SER A 23 49.40 13.54 -4.25
CA SER A 23 50.13 13.37 -5.51
C SER A 23 50.10 11.93 -6.05
N ASP A 24 49.57 10.96 -5.29
CA ASP A 24 49.35 9.59 -5.77
C ASP A 24 48.17 9.57 -6.74
N GLU A 25 48.35 9.01 -7.94
CA GLU A 25 47.29 8.92 -8.96
C GLU A 25 46.00 8.25 -8.43
N LYS A 26 46.11 7.38 -7.43
CA LYS A 26 44.97 6.70 -6.81
C LYS A 26 44.25 7.54 -5.75
N ALA A 27 44.83 8.62 -5.24
CA ALA A 27 44.23 9.47 -4.21
C ALA A 27 42.85 10.01 -4.65
N SER A 28 42.74 10.39 -5.93
CA SER A 28 41.50 10.83 -6.60
C SER A 28 40.30 9.89 -6.44
N LYS A 29 40.54 8.60 -6.17
CA LYS A 29 39.47 7.59 -5.97
C LYS A 29 38.90 7.59 -4.56
N PHE A 30 39.54 8.26 -3.61
CA PHE A 30 39.21 8.20 -2.19
C PHE A 30 38.93 9.57 -1.56
N ILE A 31 39.26 10.67 -2.26
CA ILE A 31 38.95 12.03 -1.88
C ILE A 31 38.60 12.86 -3.12
N ASP A 32 37.60 13.73 -3.01
CA ASP A 32 37.23 14.64 -4.10
C ASP A 32 38.29 15.74 -4.27
N MET A 33 38.81 15.88 -5.48
CA MET A 33 39.90 16.81 -5.79
C MET A 33 39.46 17.78 -6.89
N SER A 34 39.82 19.06 -6.72
CA SER A 34 39.57 20.15 -7.67
C SER A 34 40.69 20.30 -8.71
N SER A 35 41.89 19.81 -8.39
CA SER A 35 43.06 19.72 -9.27
C SER A 35 43.85 18.44 -8.94
N GLU A 36 44.94 18.14 -9.66
CA GLU A 36 45.77 16.94 -9.39
C GLU A 36 46.37 16.90 -7.97
N THR A 37 46.41 18.03 -7.26
CA THR A 37 46.99 18.11 -5.91
C THR A 37 46.12 18.85 -4.89
N ASP A 38 45.01 19.48 -5.32
CA ASP A 38 44.15 20.27 -4.44
C ASP A 38 42.81 19.58 -4.18
N ILE A 39 42.45 19.50 -2.91
CA ILE A 39 41.17 18.95 -2.45
C ILE A 39 40.02 19.93 -2.75
N ASP A 40 38.89 19.40 -3.19
CA ASP A 40 37.65 20.16 -3.26
C ASP A 40 37.14 20.46 -1.84
N GLN A 41 37.27 21.74 -1.45
CA GLN A 41 36.89 22.20 -0.11
C GLN A 41 35.37 22.19 0.12
N GLU A 42 34.56 22.35 -0.91
CA GLU A 42 33.10 22.30 -0.78
C GLU A 42 32.65 20.86 -0.53
N ALA A 43 33.13 19.92 -1.34
CA ALA A 43 32.86 18.50 -1.18
C ALA A 43 33.33 18.00 0.20
N LYS A 44 34.54 18.37 0.63
CA LYS A 44 35.07 18.05 1.97
C LYS A 44 34.15 18.57 3.08
N LYS A 45 33.73 19.83 3.01
CA LYS A 45 32.83 20.44 3.99
C LYS A 45 31.47 19.74 4.07
N LEU A 46 30.90 19.34 2.93
CA LEU A 46 29.65 18.58 2.88
C LEU A 46 29.81 17.18 3.49
N LEU A 47 30.91 16.50 3.19
CA LEU A 47 31.23 15.18 3.72
C LEU A 47 31.46 15.22 5.24
N ASP A 48 32.18 16.22 5.74
CA ASP A 48 32.41 16.41 7.18
C ASP A 48 31.09 16.70 7.92
N ARG A 49 30.22 17.52 7.33
CA ARG A 49 28.86 17.76 7.86
C ARG A 49 28.03 16.47 7.89
N LEU A 50 28.14 15.61 6.88
CA LEU A 50 27.44 14.33 6.85
C LEU A 50 27.95 13.41 7.96
N LYS A 51 29.27 13.20 8.05
CA LYS A 51 29.94 12.29 9.00
C LYS A 51 29.79 12.72 10.46
N ASN A 52 29.96 14.01 10.74
CA ASN A 52 30.10 14.51 12.11
C ASN A 52 28.83 15.15 12.68
N ILE A 53 27.86 15.53 11.82
CA ILE A 53 26.62 16.21 12.28
C ILE A 53 25.38 15.37 11.93
N ARG A 54 25.15 15.09 10.64
CA ARG A 54 23.89 14.46 10.21
C ARG A 54 23.76 13.01 10.68
N ILE A 55 24.79 12.19 10.48
CA ILE A 55 24.76 10.78 10.88
C ILE A 55 24.57 10.63 12.41
N PRO A 56 25.37 11.29 13.27
CA PRO A 56 25.20 11.20 14.72
C PRO A 56 23.89 11.81 15.25
N SER A 57 23.27 12.75 14.52
CA SER A 57 21.96 13.31 14.91
C SER A 57 20.78 12.35 14.70
N ILE A 58 20.97 11.29 13.92
CA ILE A 58 19.91 10.33 13.54
C ILE A 58 20.19 8.94 14.12
N LEU A 59 21.45 8.48 14.02
CA LEU A 59 21.86 7.14 14.45
C LEU A 59 22.50 7.17 15.83
N LYS A 60 22.16 6.17 16.66
CA LYS A 60 22.82 5.86 17.93
C LYS A 60 24.26 5.46 17.67
N SER A 61 25.13 5.76 18.64
CA SER A 61 26.57 5.45 18.57
C SER A 61 26.85 3.98 18.29
N GLN A 62 26.04 3.06 18.82
CA GLN A 62 26.16 1.61 18.60
C GLN A 62 25.97 1.18 17.13
N ASN A 63 25.30 1.99 16.29
CA ASN A 63 25.11 1.70 14.87
C ASN A 63 26.14 2.40 13.98
N ILE A 64 27.13 3.09 14.56
CA ILE A 64 28.15 3.87 13.84
C ILE A 64 29.52 3.26 14.10
N PHE A 65 30.10 2.66 13.07
CA PHE A 65 31.42 2.04 13.11
C PHE A 65 32.42 2.95 12.41
N LYS A 66 33.56 3.22 13.07
CA LYS A 66 34.62 4.08 12.53
C LYS A 66 35.94 3.32 12.47
N TYR A 67 36.57 3.34 11.31
CA TYR A 67 37.83 2.67 11.05
C TYR A 67 38.85 3.69 10.57
N LYS A 68 40.01 3.72 11.23
CA LYS A 68 41.14 4.55 10.83
C LYS A 68 42.16 3.68 10.11
N VAL A 69 42.58 4.13 8.93
CA VAL A 69 43.59 3.46 8.12
C VAL A 69 44.65 4.46 7.66
N HIS A 70 45.83 3.94 7.35
CA HIS A 70 46.93 4.70 6.77
C HIS A 70 47.08 4.36 5.29
N TRP A 71 47.50 5.31 4.47
CA TRP A 71 47.80 5.06 3.07
C TRP A 71 49.01 4.13 2.94
N SER A 72 48.96 3.17 2.03
CA SER A 72 50.11 2.33 1.69
C SER A 72 50.69 2.72 0.33
N SER A 73 51.86 2.16 -0.03
CA SER A 73 52.52 2.42 -1.32
C SER A 73 51.66 2.06 -2.54
N ASN A 74 50.64 1.23 -2.36
CA ASN A 74 49.69 0.85 -3.41
C ASN A 74 48.30 1.46 -3.20
N GLY A 75 48.16 2.41 -2.28
CA GLY A 75 46.88 2.92 -1.79
C GLY A 75 46.12 1.89 -0.95
N ILE A 76 44.83 2.12 -0.70
CA ILE A 76 44.01 1.19 0.08
C ILE A 76 43.80 -0.13 -0.70
N ASN A 77 44.30 -1.24 -0.15
CA ASN A 77 44.27 -2.55 -0.79
C ASN A 77 44.11 -3.71 0.21
N GLY A 78 43.75 -4.90 -0.32
CA GLY A 78 43.43 -6.08 0.48
C GLY A 78 44.59 -6.71 1.27
N GLN A 79 45.84 -6.51 0.83
CA GLN A 79 47.01 -7.10 1.48
C GLN A 79 47.47 -6.25 2.67
N ASP A 80 47.65 -4.95 2.45
CA ASP A 80 48.18 -4.04 3.47
C ASP A 80 47.14 -3.68 4.54
N HIS A 81 45.84 -3.82 4.22
CA HIS A 81 44.73 -3.42 5.09
C HIS A 81 43.91 -4.62 5.59
N LEU A 82 44.50 -5.81 5.57
CA LEU A 82 43.82 -7.05 5.92
C LEU A 82 43.15 -6.98 7.30
N LYS A 83 43.85 -6.43 8.32
CA LYS A 83 43.28 -6.24 9.67
C LYS A 83 42.02 -5.37 9.68
N TYR A 84 42.03 -4.26 8.93
CA TYR A 84 40.86 -3.38 8.81
C TYR A 84 39.70 -4.11 8.13
N ILE A 85 39.99 -4.84 7.05
CA ILE A 85 38.96 -5.56 6.29
C ILE A 85 38.36 -6.69 7.12
N GLU A 86 39.17 -7.45 7.86
CA GLU A 86 38.69 -8.49 8.77
C GLU A 86 37.80 -7.91 9.88
N GLN A 87 38.23 -6.80 10.49
CA GLN A 87 37.43 -6.11 11.50
C GLN A 87 36.10 -5.62 10.92
N PHE A 88 36.13 -4.94 9.77
CA PHE A 88 34.93 -4.47 9.09
C PHE A 88 33.98 -5.62 8.74
N ASN A 89 34.50 -6.74 8.23
CA ASN A 89 33.70 -7.90 7.87
C ASN A 89 33.03 -8.52 9.10
N ASN A 90 33.76 -8.63 10.22
CA ASN A 90 33.22 -9.17 11.47
C ASN A 90 32.15 -8.24 12.07
N ASP A 91 32.41 -6.93 12.12
CA ASP A 91 31.48 -5.93 12.63
C ASP A 91 30.21 -5.88 11.76
N PHE A 92 30.37 -5.92 10.42
CA PHE A 92 29.26 -5.99 9.47
C PHE A 92 28.43 -7.26 9.65
N TYR A 93 29.08 -8.43 9.66
CA TYR A 93 28.41 -9.71 9.79
C TYR A 93 27.64 -9.81 11.11
N THR A 94 28.29 -9.45 12.22
CA THR A 94 27.68 -9.53 13.55
C THR A 94 26.50 -8.59 13.67
N SER A 95 26.67 -7.32 13.25
CA SER A 95 25.62 -6.32 13.37
C SER A 95 24.41 -6.61 12.48
N ILE A 96 24.63 -7.10 11.25
CA ILE A 96 23.53 -7.51 10.35
C ILE A 96 22.83 -8.74 10.91
N LYS A 97 23.57 -9.73 11.41
CA LYS A 97 23.00 -10.91 12.04
C LYS A 97 22.12 -10.54 13.24
N GLU A 98 22.61 -9.69 14.14
CA GLU A 98 21.85 -9.21 15.30
C GLU A 98 20.57 -8.46 14.88
N GLN A 99 20.64 -7.61 13.84
CA GLN A 99 19.46 -6.93 13.31
C GLN A 99 18.45 -7.91 12.70
N ILE A 100 18.91 -8.93 11.99
CA ILE A 100 18.05 -9.99 11.45
C ILE A 100 17.42 -10.78 12.60
N ASP A 101 18.20 -11.21 13.59
CA ASP A 101 17.73 -11.97 14.73
C ASP A 101 16.68 -11.18 15.52
N HIS A 102 16.90 -9.88 15.74
CA HIS A 102 15.93 -8.99 16.38
C HIS A 102 14.67 -8.82 15.52
N CYS A 103 14.80 -8.65 14.20
CA CYS A 103 13.66 -8.58 13.28
C CYS A 103 12.86 -9.89 13.29
N VAL A 104 13.53 -11.04 13.28
CA VAL A 104 12.92 -12.36 13.33
C VAL A 104 12.23 -12.58 14.67
N GLN A 105 12.85 -12.24 15.80
CA GLN A 105 12.23 -12.33 17.13
C GLN A 105 11.01 -11.41 17.28
N SER A 106 11.08 -10.18 16.77
CA SER A 106 9.92 -9.27 16.72
C SER A 106 8.80 -9.80 15.83
N ARG A 107 9.13 -10.52 14.75
CA ARG A 107 8.16 -11.21 13.91
C ARG A 107 7.61 -12.48 14.55
N TYR A 108 8.37 -13.21 15.36
CA TYR A 108 7.88 -14.38 16.10
C TYR A 108 6.97 -14.00 17.27
N THR A 109 7.17 -12.83 17.89
CA THR A 109 6.25 -12.28 18.90
C THR A 109 4.92 -11.79 18.28
N ILE A 110 4.91 -11.47 16.98
CA ILE A 110 3.71 -11.11 16.19
C ILE A 110 3.21 -12.33 15.37
N GLY A 111 3.99 -13.40 15.28
CA GLY A 111 3.89 -14.45 14.26
C GLY A 111 3.40 -15.80 14.75
N SER A 112 2.87 -15.89 15.97
CA SER A 112 2.17 -17.11 16.42
C SER A 112 0.69 -17.11 16.02
N ASP A 113 0.14 -16.01 15.52
CA ASP A 113 -1.29 -15.85 15.34
C ASP A 113 -1.64 -15.34 13.94
N SER A 114 -2.01 -16.27 13.06
CA SER A 114 -2.43 -15.98 11.67
C SER A 114 -3.57 -14.98 11.61
N LEU A 115 -4.38 -14.90 12.68
CA LEU A 115 -5.48 -13.96 12.78
C LEU A 115 -4.99 -12.51 12.99
N GLN A 116 -3.98 -12.29 13.83
CA GLN A 116 -3.45 -10.95 14.06
C GLN A 116 -2.87 -10.34 12.79
N HIS A 117 -2.15 -11.15 12.00
CA HIS A 117 -1.65 -10.71 10.70
C HIS A 117 -2.80 -10.31 9.75
N GLU A 118 -3.83 -11.15 9.67
CA GLU A 118 -5.03 -10.86 8.87
C GLU A 118 -5.69 -9.53 9.30
N ILE A 119 -5.90 -9.32 10.60
CA ILE A 119 -6.49 -8.09 11.14
C ILE A 119 -5.63 -6.86 10.80
N LEU A 120 -4.31 -6.97 10.94
CA LEU A 120 -3.37 -5.89 10.65
C LEU A 120 -3.38 -5.52 9.16
N GLU A 121 -3.42 -6.49 8.26
CA GLU A 121 -3.49 -6.22 6.80
C GLU A 121 -4.74 -5.40 6.45
N HIS A 122 -5.91 -5.79 6.95
CA HIS A 122 -7.15 -5.03 6.74
C HIS A 122 -7.11 -3.64 7.40
N ALA A 123 -6.48 -3.50 8.57
CA ALA A 123 -6.32 -2.20 9.22
C ALA A 123 -5.39 -1.25 8.42
N ILE A 124 -4.30 -1.77 7.84
CA ILE A 124 -3.37 -1.01 6.99
C ILE A 124 -4.07 -0.55 5.71
N GLN A 125 -4.85 -1.43 5.07
CA GLN A 125 -5.65 -1.08 3.91
C GLN A 125 -6.68 0.00 4.25
N CYS A 126 -7.38 -0.14 5.38
CA CYS A 126 -8.36 0.84 5.86
C CYS A 126 -7.75 2.22 6.02
N LYS A 127 -6.60 2.32 6.69
CA LYS A 127 -5.85 3.57 6.85
C LYS A 127 -5.51 4.20 5.49
N THR A 128 -5.05 3.41 4.54
CA THR A 128 -4.69 3.85 3.19
C THR A 128 -5.89 4.44 2.44
N HIS A 129 -7.07 3.83 2.57
CA HIS A 129 -8.31 4.33 1.97
C HIS A 129 -8.80 5.63 2.62
N ILE A 130 -8.63 5.78 3.93
CA ILE A 130 -9.06 6.98 4.68
C ILE A 130 -8.21 8.20 4.34
N GLU A 131 -6.89 8.04 4.19
CA GLU A 131 -5.98 9.14 3.82
C GLU A 131 -6.37 9.77 2.47
N LYS A 132 -7.04 9.01 1.61
CA LYS A 132 -7.49 9.43 0.27
C LYS A 132 -8.99 9.79 0.24
N PHE A 133 -9.72 9.60 1.35
CA PHE A 133 -11.17 9.77 1.39
C PHE A 133 -11.60 11.24 1.40
N HIS A 134 -12.55 11.59 0.52
CA HIS A 134 -13.11 12.94 0.43
C HIS A 134 -14.61 12.91 0.12
N GLY A 135 -15.38 13.79 0.75
CA GLY A 135 -16.82 13.96 0.50
C GLY A 135 -17.72 12.84 1.08
N ARG A 136 -18.85 12.57 0.39
CA ARG A 136 -19.84 11.52 0.71
C ARG A 136 -20.50 11.62 2.10
N ILE A 137 -20.68 12.84 2.60
CA ILE A 137 -21.27 13.10 3.93
C ILE A 137 -22.71 12.57 4.01
N ASP A 138 -23.47 12.68 2.92
CA ASP A 138 -24.84 12.18 2.79
C ASP A 138 -24.93 10.65 2.93
N VAL A 139 -24.00 9.93 2.30
CA VAL A 139 -23.88 8.46 2.39
C VAL A 139 -23.50 8.05 3.80
N LEU A 140 -22.50 8.71 4.40
CA LEU A 140 -22.08 8.46 5.78
C LEU A 140 -23.21 8.70 6.79
N SER A 141 -24.03 9.74 6.59
CA SER A 141 -25.18 10.01 7.47
C SER A 141 -26.26 8.91 7.40
N LYS A 142 -26.50 8.33 6.22
CA LYS A 142 -27.42 7.19 6.06
C LYS A 142 -26.87 5.94 6.77
N LEU A 143 -25.56 5.69 6.67
CA LEU A 143 -24.90 4.58 7.37
C LEU A 143 -24.95 4.77 8.89
N GLU A 144 -24.68 5.98 9.39
CA GLU A 144 -24.83 6.33 10.81
C GLU A 144 -26.26 6.05 11.30
N LYS A 145 -27.27 6.45 10.52
CA LYS A 145 -28.68 6.20 10.85
C LYS A 145 -29.01 4.71 10.93
N TYR A 146 -28.50 3.89 10.00
CA TYR A 146 -28.67 2.43 10.01
C TYR A 146 -28.00 1.82 11.24
N ILE A 147 -26.75 2.19 11.51
CA ILE A 147 -25.95 1.69 12.63
C ILE A 147 -26.65 1.98 13.97
N LYS A 148 -27.16 3.21 14.15
CA LYS A 148 -27.87 3.63 15.37
C LYS A 148 -29.30 3.07 15.49
N ASN A 149 -29.85 2.44 14.45
CA ASN A 149 -31.22 1.94 14.47
C ASN A 149 -31.32 0.56 15.16
N ASN A 150 -31.64 0.55 16.45
CA ASN A 150 -31.79 -0.69 17.22
C ASN A 150 -32.95 -1.61 16.78
N ARG A 151 -33.86 -1.14 15.91
CA ARG A 151 -34.98 -1.95 15.38
C ARG A 151 -34.62 -2.69 14.10
N GLU A 152 -33.50 -2.33 13.48
CA GLU A 152 -33.04 -2.98 12.25
C GLU A 152 -32.08 -4.11 12.59
N HIS A 153 -32.42 -5.31 12.15
CA HIS A 153 -31.72 -6.56 12.47
C HIS A 153 -31.17 -7.26 11.22
N GLN A 154 -31.34 -6.64 10.05
CA GLN A 154 -30.90 -7.17 8.77
C GLN A 154 -29.64 -6.44 8.27
N PRO A 155 -28.81 -7.09 7.43
CA PRO A 155 -27.67 -6.45 6.77
C PRO A 155 -28.04 -5.21 5.95
N TYR A 156 -27.10 -4.27 5.85
CA TYR A 156 -27.17 -3.12 4.95
C TYR A 156 -26.24 -3.30 3.76
N VAL A 157 -26.73 -3.05 2.55
CA VAL A 157 -26.03 -3.28 1.29
C VAL A 157 -25.64 -1.96 0.64
N ILE A 158 -24.34 -1.77 0.46
CA ILE A 158 -23.76 -0.70 -0.34
C ILE A 158 -23.53 -1.23 -1.76
N TYR A 159 -24.00 -0.51 -2.78
CA TYR A 159 -23.77 -0.91 -4.15
C TYR A 159 -23.51 0.28 -5.08
N GLY A 160 -22.90 -0.01 -6.22
CA GLY A 160 -22.55 0.98 -7.24
C GLY A 160 -21.41 0.49 -8.11
N ASP A 161 -21.14 1.20 -9.19
CA ASP A 161 -20.20 0.77 -10.22
C ASP A 161 -18.77 0.62 -9.71
N SER A 162 -17.93 -0.11 -10.45
CA SER A 162 -16.52 -0.20 -10.12
C SER A 162 -15.88 1.20 -10.11
N GLY A 163 -15.05 1.48 -9.10
CA GLY A 163 -14.43 2.81 -8.95
C GLY A 163 -15.35 3.93 -8.43
N CYS A 164 -16.62 3.66 -8.06
CA CYS A 164 -17.52 4.67 -7.50
C CYS A 164 -17.22 5.08 -6.03
N GLY A 165 -16.29 4.37 -5.37
CA GLY A 165 -15.82 4.69 -4.02
C GLY A 165 -16.45 3.89 -2.87
N LYS A 166 -17.06 2.73 -3.13
CA LYS A 166 -17.64 1.83 -2.11
C LYS A 166 -16.64 1.50 -0.99
N THR A 167 -15.47 0.97 -1.38
CA THR A 167 -14.36 0.62 -0.47
C THR A 167 -13.95 1.78 0.41
N SER A 168 -13.80 2.99 -0.16
CA SER A 168 -13.42 4.18 0.59
C SER A 168 -14.51 4.61 1.59
N VAL A 169 -15.79 4.52 1.23
CA VAL A 169 -16.91 4.79 2.14
C VAL A 169 -16.95 3.79 3.29
N LEU A 170 -16.78 2.50 2.99
CA LEU A 170 -16.82 1.44 4.01
C LEU A 170 -15.60 1.53 4.96
N ALA A 171 -14.41 1.82 4.43
CA ALA A 171 -13.23 2.13 5.25
C ALA A 171 -13.43 3.35 6.15
N LYS A 172 -14.02 4.43 5.61
CA LYS A 172 -14.34 5.62 6.40
C LYS A 172 -15.36 5.32 7.50
N THR A 173 -16.38 4.53 7.18
CA THR A 173 -17.41 4.07 8.13
C THR A 173 -16.78 3.32 9.30
N ALA A 174 -15.80 2.43 9.04
CA ALA A 174 -15.09 1.68 10.07
C ALA A 174 -14.50 2.56 11.19
N ILE A 175 -14.01 3.75 10.84
CA ILE A 175 -13.44 4.69 11.82
C ILE A 175 -14.47 5.65 12.40
N GLU A 176 -15.45 6.10 11.61
CA GLU A 176 -16.47 7.01 12.11
C GLU A 176 -17.41 6.33 13.13
N ILE A 177 -17.57 5.00 13.08
CA ILE A 177 -18.34 4.23 14.08
C ILE A 177 -17.89 4.54 15.52
N PHE A 178 -16.59 4.60 15.79
CA PHE A 178 -16.07 4.91 17.13
C PHE A 178 -16.43 6.31 17.61
N LYS A 179 -16.69 7.25 16.70
CA LYS A 179 -17.18 8.60 17.04
C LYS A 179 -18.69 8.61 17.21
N TRP A 180 -19.41 7.92 16.31
CA TRP A 180 -20.87 7.82 16.33
C TRP A 180 -21.40 7.14 17.60
N TRP A 181 -20.60 6.25 18.19
CA TRP A 181 -20.86 5.52 19.43
C TRP A 181 -19.74 5.70 20.47
N SER A 182 -19.29 6.94 20.64
CA SER A 182 -18.24 7.29 21.61
C SER A 182 -18.59 6.98 23.08
N ASP A 183 -19.87 6.78 23.38
CA ASP A 183 -20.42 6.45 24.70
C ASP A 183 -20.60 4.93 24.93
N ARG A 184 -20.21 4.09 23.97
CA ARG A 184 -20.48 2.63 24.00
C ARG A 184 -19.21 1.81 23.80
N SER A 185 -19.22 0.59 24.31
CA SER A 185 -18.21 -0.41 23.91
C SER A 185 -18.53 -0.90 22.50
N VAL A 186 -17.64 -0.66 21.55
CA VAL A 186 -17.84 -1.02 20.15
C VAL A 186 -16.62 -1.72 19.60
N SER A 187 -16.85 -2.86 18.94
CA SER A 187 -15.87 -3.59 18.14
C SER A 187 -16.24 -3.49 16.67
N VAL A 188 -15.23 -3.29 15.81
CA VAL A 188 -15.39 -3.26 14.35
C VAL A 188 -14.53 -4.35 13.74
N ILE A 189 -15.16 -5.25 12.98
CA ILE A 189 -14.48 -6.27 12.17
C ILE A 189 -14.61 -5.85 10.72
N LEU A 190 -13.48 -5.59 10.07
CA LEU A 190 -13.40 -5.16 8.68
C LEU A 190 -12.66 -6.21 7.85
N ARG A 191 -13.22 -6.55 6.68
CA ARG A 191 -12.56 -7.38 5.67
C ARG A 191 -12.71 -6.74 4.29
N PHE A 192 -11.59 -6.45 3.64
CA PHE A 192 -11.52 -6.17 2.21
C PHE A 192 -11.39 -7.50 1.47
N LEU A 193 -12.49 -7.98 0.91
CA LEU A 193 -12.54 -9.33 0.36
C LEU A 193 -11.67 -9.45 -0.90
N GLY A 194 -11.08 -10.63 -1.11
CA GLY A 194 -10.14 -10.91 -2.20
C GLY A 194 -8.72 -10.34 -2.01
N THR A 195 -8.44 -9.60 -0.93
CA THR A 195 -7.12 -8.95 -0.75
C THR A 195 -6.11 -9.78 0.03
N THR A 196 -6.54 -10.79 0.79
CA THR A 196 -5.68 -11.73 1.51
C THR A 196 -6.06 -13.19 1.22
N PRO A 197 -5.17 -14.17 1.48
CA PRO A 197 -5.50 -15.59 1.36
C PRO A 197 -6.65 -16.05 2.26
N SER A 198 -6.85 -15.40 3.41
CA SER A 198 -7.94 -15.70 4.35
C SER A 198 -9.25 -15.02 3.96
N SER A 199 -9.20 -13.99 3.11
CA SER A 199 -10.39 -13.32 2.57
C SER A 199 -10.70 -13.74 1.12
N SER A 200 -10.21 -14.88 0.64
CA SER A 200 -10.33 -15.29 -0.78
C SER A 200 -11.57 -16.14 -1.07
N THR A 201 -11.93 -17.06 -0.16
CA THR A 201 -13.14 -17.89 -0.24
C THR A 201 -14.07 -17.52 0.90
N ILE A 202 -15.35 -17.87 0.76
CA ILE A 202 -16.32 -17.58 1.83
C ILE A 202 -15.97 -18.35 3.12
N TYR A 203 -15.57 -19.61 3.01
CA TYR A 203 -15.18 -20.43 4.16
C TYR A 203 -14.07 -19.77 4.99
N LYS A 204 -12.97 -19.37 4.35
CA LYS A 204 -11.83 -18.78 5.07
C LYS A 204 -12.20 -17.43 5.68
N THR A 205 -13.03 -16.66 4.97
CA THR A 205 -13.49 -15.34 5.43
C THR A 205 -14.33 -15.49 6.70
N LEU A 206 -15.33 -16.39 6.68
CA LEU A 206 -16.18 -16.64 7.85
C LEU A 206 -15.38 -17.25 9.01
N HIS A 207 -14.40 -18.11 8.72
CA HIS A 207 -13.54 -18.70 9.74
C HIS A 207 -12.75 -17.61 10.46
N SER A 208 -12.07 -16.74 9.71
CA SER A 208 -11.31 -15.62 10.26
C SER A 208 -12.18 -14.63 11.04
N ILE A 209 -13.40 -14.34 10.57
CA ILE A 209 -14.35 -13.48 11.31
C ILE A 209 -14.77 -14.17 12.61
N SER A 210 -15.08 -15.47 12.56
CA SER A 210 -15.49 -16.26 13.71
C SER A 210 -14.38 -16.33 14.77
N GLU A 211 -13.14 -16.55 14.35
CA GLU A 211 -11.96 -16.53 15.24
C GLU A 211 -11.79 -15.16 15.89
N GLN A 212 -11.93 -14.07 15.12
CA GLN A 212 -11.83 -12.72 15.66
C GLN A 212 -12.92 -12.42 16.69
N ILE A 213 -14.16 -12.85 16.45
CA ILE A 213 -15.26 -12.68 17.42
C ILE A 213 -14.97 -13.51 18.68
N SER A 214 -14.53 -14.75 18.51
CA SER A 214 -14.12 -15.65 19.59
C SER A 214 -13.06 -15.01 20.49
N GLU A 215 -12.01 -14.42 19.92
CA GLU A 215 -10.95 -13.74 20.68
C GLU A 215 -11.43 -12.46 21.38
N ILE A 216 -12.21 -11.62 20.71
CA ILE A 216 -12.70 -10.35 21.29
C ILE A 216 -13.56 -10.62 22.52
N TYR A 217 -14.46 -11.60 22.45
CA TYR A 217 -15.48 -11.85 23.48
C TYR A 217 -15.18 -13.08 24.35
N ASN A 218 -14.04 -13.75 24.16
CA ASN A 218 -13.69 -15.02 24.82
C ASN A 218 -14.77 -16.11 24.69
N ILE A 219 -15.37 -16.22 23.50
CA ILE A 219 -16.42 -17.21 23.21
C ILE A 219 -15.75 -18.45 22.57
N PRO A 220 -15.89 -19.66 23.12
CA PRO A 220 -15.30 -20.85 22.53
C PRO A 220 -15.77 -21.10 21.09
N MET A 221 -14.81 -21.23 20.18
CA MET A 221 -15.04 -21.58 18.78
C MET A 221 -14.56 -23.01 18.49
N ILE A 222 -15.36 -23.77 17.75
CA ILE A 222 -14.99 -25.04 17.13
C ILE A 222 -14.63 -24.78 15.66
N SER A 223 -13.59 -25.44 15.15
CA SER A 223 -13.29 -25.41 13.72
C SER A 223 -14.12 -26.48 13.00
N TYR A 224 -14.96 -26.06 12.05
CA TYR A 224 -15.72 -26.96 11.17
C TYR A 224 -15.16 -26.93 9.76
N SER A 225 -15.10 -28.07 9.09
CA SER A 225 -14.72 -28.14 7.66
C SER A 225 -15.87 -27.82 6.70
N ASP A 226 -17.12 -27.82 7.19
CA ASP A 226 -18.31 -27.54 6.40
C ASP A 226 -18.76 -26.08 6.55
N ILE A 227 -19.12 -25.46 5.43
CA ILE A 227 -19.52 -24.05 5.39
C ILE A 227 -20.83 -23.79 6.15
N ASN A 228 -21.80 -24.71 6.09
CA ASN A 228 -23.10 -24.50 6.74
C ASN A 228 -22.94 -24.56 8.25
N GLN A 229 -22.11 -25.48 8.76
CA GLN A 229 -21.78 -25.55 10.18
C GLN A 229 -21.09 -24.27 10.67
N LEU A 230 -20.23 -23.67 9.83
CA LEU A 230 -19.58 -22.41 10.14
C LEU A 230 -20.56 -21.23 10.15
N CYS A 231 -21.51 -21.19 9.21
CA CYS A 231 -22.61 -20.23 9.21
C CYS A 231 -23.49 -20.38 10.47
N ASP A 232 -23.90 -21.61 10.80
CA ASP A 232 -24.70 -21.92 11.99
C ASP A 232 -23.96 -21.51 13.26
N GLN A 233 -22.65 -21.77 13.33
CA GLN A 233 -21.83 -21.36 14.46
C GLN A 233 -21.73 -19.84 14.57
N LEU A 234 -21.54 -19.12 13.46
CA LEU A 234 -21.53 -17.66 13.48
C LEU A 234 -22.88 -17.14 13.98
N GLU A 235 -23.99 -17.55 13.36
CA GLU A 235 -25.33 -17.02 13.62
C GLU A 235 -25.92 -17.47 14.95
N LEU A 236 -25.89 -18.78 15.23
CA LEU A 236 -26.61 -19.40 16.36
C LEU A 236 -25.75 -19.56 17.62
N ASN A 237 -24.44 -19.34 17.53
CA ASN A 237 -23.54 -19.45 18.67
C ASN A 237 -22.80 -18.13 18.95
N LEU A 238 -21.91 -17.70 18.06
CA LEU A 238 -21.03 -16.55 18.32
C LEU A 238 -21.80 -15.24 18.48
N LEU A 239 -22.65 -14.88 17.51
CA LEU A 239 -23.38 -13.60 17.54
C LEU A 239 -24.36 -13.53 18.72
N LEU A 240 -24.97 -14.64 19.15
CA LEU A 240 -25.92 -14.65 20.27
C LEU A 240 -25.28 -14.53 21.65
N GLN A 241 -23.99 -14.87 21.77
CA GLN A 241 -23.26 -14.78 23.04
C GLN A 241 -22.62 -13.40 23.29
N ILE A 242 -22.67 -12.50 22.31
CA ILE A 242 -22.16 -11.14 22.48
C ILE A 242 -23.01 -10.38 23.52
N PRO A 243 -22.40 -9.78 24.56
CA PRO A 243 -23.15 -9.04 25.58
C PRO A 243 -24.00 -7.91 24.99
N ASN A 244 -25.25 -7.77 25.43
CA ASN A 244 -26.19 -6.77 24.91
C ASN A 244 -25.74 -5.29 25.09
N ASN A 245 -24.77 -5.03 25.97
CA ASN A 245 -24.17 -3.72 26.22
C ASN A 245 -22.93 -3.44 25.35
N GLU A 246 -22.46 -4.43 24.59
CA GLU A 246 -21.34 -4.32 23.66
C GLU A 246 -21.83 -4.41 22.22
N TYR A 247 -21.32 -3.53 21.36
CA TYR A 247 -21.76 -3.42 19.97
C TYR A 247 -20.73 -4.00 19.03
N LEU A 248 -21.17 -4.77 18.05
CA LEU A 248 -20.31 -5.33 17.01
C LEU A 248 -20.77 -4.86 15.64
N VAL A 249 -19.86 -4.27 14.85
CA VAL A 249 -20.11 -3.95 13.44
C VAL A 249 -19.18 -4.77 12.57
N ILE A 250 -19.75 -5.55 11.66
CA ILE A 250 -19.02 -6.34 10.67
C ILE A 250 -19.18 -5.66 9.31
N LEU A 251 -18.05 -5.34 8.70
CA LEU A 251 -17.95 -4.60 7.44
C LEU A 251 -17.23 -5.47 6.40
N LEU A 252 -17.94 -5.86 5.34
CA LEU A 252 -17.39 -6.70 4.28
C LEU A 252 -17.39 -5.95 2.95
N ASP A 253 -16.22 -5.65 2.43
CA ASP A 253 -16.11 -4.92 1.16
C ASP A 253 -15.92 -5.86 -0.03
N SER A 254 -16.71 -5.63 -1.07
CA SER A 254 -16.64 -6.25 -2.40
C SER A 254 -16.82 -7.77 -2.38
N ILE A 255 -18.04 -8.25 -2.07
CA ILE A 255 -18.39 -9.69 -2.14
C ILE A 255 -18.07 -10.28 -3.53
N ASP A 256 -18.15 -9.46 -4.58
CA ASP A 256 -17.76 -9.81 -5.95
C ASP A 256 -16.28 -10.18 -6.14
N GLN A 257 -15.41 -9.94 -5.15
CA GLN A 257 -14.00 -10.36 -5.16
C GLN A 257 -13.76 -11.73 -4.52
N LEU A 258 -14.78 -12.34 -3.91
CA LEU A 258 -14.69 -13.73 -3.44
C LEU A 258 -14.80 -14.72 -4.59
N HIS A 259 -14.47 -15.98 -4.32
CA HIS A 259 -14.82 -17.07 -5.21
C HIS A 259 -16.35 -17.21 -5.39
N ARG A 260 -16.75 -17.85 -6.50
CA ARG A 260 -18.16 -18.04 -6.89
C ARG A 260 -19.01 -18.79 -5.86
N ASP A 261 -18.38 -19.51 -4.94
CA ASP A 261 -19.02 -20.18 -3.81
C ASP A 261 -19.70 -19.20 -2.84
N ALA A 262 -19.37 -17.91 -2.89
CA ALA A 262 -20.01 -16.87 -2.08
C ALA A 262 -21.25 -16.22 -2.73
N TYR A 263 -21.49 -16.41 -4.04
CA TYR A 263 -22.39 -15.53 -4.80
C TYR A 263 -23.87 -15.78 -4.57
N ASP A 264 -24.24 -16.94 -4.00
CA ASP A 264 -25.63 -17.22 -3.61
C ASP A 264 -26.09 -16.45 -2.36
N CYS A 265 -25.14 -15.84 -1.64
CA CYS A 265 -25.33 -15.03 -0.43
C CYS A 265 -26.06 -15.74 0.72
N LYS A 266 -26.27 -17.06 0.66
CA LYS A 266 -27.00 -17.82 1.70
C LYS A 266 -26.23 -17.96 3.00
N TRP A 267 -24.92 -17.73 2.93
CA TRP A 267 -24.01 -17.72 4.06
C TRP A 267 -24.15 -16.49 4.96
N LEU A 268 -24.79 -15.42 4.48
CA LEU A 268 -24.87 -14.15 5.18
C LEU A 268 -25.96 -14.20 6.27
N PRO A 269 -25.65 -13.89 7.54
CA PRO A 269 -26.66 -13.80 8.59
C PRO A 269 -27.69 -12.71 8.25
N ILE A 270 -28.95 -13.10 8.06
CA ILE A 270 -30.05 -12.18 7.70
C ILE A 270 -30.80 -11.62 8.91
N LYS A 271 -30.54 -12.16 10.12
CA LYS A 271 -31.12 -11.68 11.37
C LYS A 271 -30.12 -11.81 12.51
N PHE A 272 -29.91 -10.74 13.27
CA PHE A 272 -29.00 -10.72 14.41
C PHE A 272 -29.49 -9.80 15.54
N PRO A 273 -28.97 -9.96 16.78
CA PRO A 273 -29.22 -9.05 17.91
C PRO A 273 -29.08 -7.55 17.57
N SER A 274 -29.80 -6.68 18.29
CA SER A 274 -29.84 -5.22 18.00
C SER A 274 -28.49 -4.50 18.16
N ASN A 275 -27.59 -5.06 18.97
CA ASN A 275 -26.24 -4.56 19.20
C ASN A 275 -25.25 -4.98 18.09
N ILE A 276 -25.70 -5.77 17.11
CA ILE A 276 -24.87 -6.27 16.01
C ILE A 276 -25.33 -5.61 14.71
N LYS A 277 -24.38 -5.28 13.82
CA LYS A 277 -24.64 -4.69 12.51
C LYS A 277 -23.76 -5.32 11.45
N PHE A 278 -24.33 -5.56 10.27
CA PHE A 278 -23.61 -6.03 9.09
C PHE A 278 -23.76 -5.00 7.98
N ILE A 279 -22.65 -4.56 7.40
CA ILE A 279 -22.65 -3.72 6.20
C ILE A 279 -21.77 -4.39 5.16
N ILE A 280 -22.33 -4.62 3.99
CA ILE A 280 -21.65 -5.30 2.90
C ILE A 280 -21.63 -4.43 1.65
N SER A 281 -20.61 -4.58 0.79
CA SER A 281 -20.54 -3.90 -0.50
C SER A 281 -20.47 -4.88 -1.67
N THR A 282 -21.08 -4.51 -2.81
CA THR A 282 -21.08 -5.30 -4.03
C THR A 282 -21.18 -4.41 -5.28
N LEU A 283 -20.79 -4.95 -6.43
CA LEU A 283 -21.18 -4.42 -7.74
C LEU A 283 -22.67 -4.72 -8.05
N PRO A 284 -23.37 -3.84 -8.78
CA PRO A 284 -24.76 -4.06 -9.18
C PRO A 284 -24.92 -5.17 -10.22
N ASP A 285 -23.98 -5.27 -11.17
CA ASP A 285 -24.11 -6.10 -12.38
C ASP A 285 -23.11 -7.28 -12.41
N HIS A 286 -22.58 -7.68 -11.25
CA HIS A 286 -21.64 -8.80 -11.16
C HIS A 286 -22.36 -10.11 -10.82
N GLU A 287 -22.52 -10.97 -11.83
CA GLU A 287 -23.23 -12.25 -11.72
C GLU A 287 -24.62 -12.03 -11.08
N ASN A 288 -25.07 -12.92 -10.18
CA ASN A 288 -26.37 -12.82 -9.53
C ASN A 288 -26.31 -12.26 -8.09
N ILE A 289 -25.18 -11.69 -7.64
CA ILE A 289 -24.97 -11.30 -6.23
C ILE A 289 -26.03 -10.29 -5.78
N PHE A 290 -26.20 -9.20 -6.52
CA PHE A 290 -27.16 -8.14 -6.17
C PHE A 290 -28.61 -8.65 -6.14
N VAL A 291 -28.98 -9.52 -7.08
CA VAL A 291 -30.30 -10.17 -7.13
C VAL A 291 -30.51 -11.10 -5.94
N ASN A 292 -29.50 -11.92 -5.60
CA ASN A 292 -29.56 -12.82 -4.46
C ASN A 292 -29.67 -12.04 -3.13
N LEU A 293 -28.93 -10.95 -2.98
CA LEU A 293 -29.04 -10.05 -1.82
C LEU A 293 -30.45 -9.46 -1.68
N LYS A 294 -31.07 -9.02 -2.78
CA LYS A 294 -32.47 -8.55 -2.77
C LYS A 294 -33.43 -9.64 -2.33
N ASN A 295 -33.28 -10.85 -2.86
CA ASN A 295 -34.13 -11.99 -2.51
C ASN A 295 -34.03 -12.35 -1.03
N ILE A 296 -32.82 -12.50 -0.46
CA ILE A 296 -32.65 -12.88 0.95
C ILE A 296 -33.07 -11.75 1.91
N LEU A 297 -33.08 -10.49 1.45
CA LEU A 297 -33.55 -9.32 2.20
C LEU A 297 -35.03 -8.98 1.89
N ASN A 298 -35.79 -9.91 1.31
CA ASN A 298 -37.22 -9.77 1.02
C ASN A 298 -37.57 -8.50 0.22
N GLU A 299 -36.73 -8.11 -0.74
CA GLU A 299 -36.90 -6.92 -1.59
C GLU A 299 -37.01 -5.60 -0.79
N ASN A 300 -36.51 -5.55 0.45
CA ASN A 300 -36.52 -4.35 1.26
C ASN A 300 -35.43 -3.36 0.79
N LEU A 301 -35.76 -2.54 -0.21
CA LEU A 301 -34.86 -1.55 -0.80
C LEU A 301 -34.35 -0.48 0.18
N ASN A 302 -34.97 -0.31 1.35
CA ASN A 302 -34.47 0.61 2.38
C ASN A 302 -33.14 0.16 2.97
N LEU A 303 -32.79 -1.13 2.82
CA LEU A 303 -31.52 -1.71 3.23
C LEU A 303 -30.42 -1.55 2.17
N PHE A 304 -30.70 -0.89 1.05
CA PHE A 304 -29.77 -0.72 -0.05
C PHE A 304 -29.42 0.76 -0.23
N ILE A 305 -28.13 1.06 -0.34
CA ILE A 305 -27.63 2.39 -0.64
C ILE A 305 -26.79 2.38 -1.91
N TYR A 306 -27.25 3.13 -2.91
CA TYR A 306 -26.49 3.38 -4.12
C TYR A 306 -25.43 4.46 -3.87
N ILE A 307 -24.19 4.20 -4.31
CA ILE A 307 -23.12 5.18 -4.37
C ILE A 307 -23.00 5.66 -5.82
N PRO A 308 -23.51 6.87 -6.15
CA PRO A 308 -23.44 7.39 -7.51
C PRO A 308 -22.02 7.87 -7.84
N PRO A 309 -21.66 8.01 -9.12
CA PRO A 309 -20.50 8.81 -9.54
C PRO A 309 -20.56 10.25 -9.02
N PHE A 310 -19.45 11.00 -9.12
CA PHE A 310 -19.47 12.43 -8.80
C PHE A 310 -20.23 13.22 -9.86
N GLU A 311 -20.97 14.23 -9.40
CA GLU A 311 -21.56 15.26 -10.25
C GLU A 311 -20.47 16.24 -10.69
N SER A 312 -20.54 16.71 -11.94
CA SER A 312 -19.55 17.63 -12.51
C SER A 312 -19.40 18.93 -11.72
N SER A 313 -20.44 19.35 -10.99
CA SER A 313 -20.45 20.50 -10.07
C SER A 313 -19.54 20.31 -8.84
N THR A 314 -19.38 19.07 -8.37
CA THR A 314 -18.60 18.74 -7.17
C THR A 314 -17.12 18.48 -7.46
N VAL A 315 -16.80 18.17 -8.72
CA VAL A 315 -15.43 17.79 -9.12
C VAL A 315 -14.43 18.91 -8.94
N GLU A 316 -14.81 20.15 -9.26
CA GLU A 316 -13.93 21.30 -9.09
C GLU A 316 -13.52 21.53 -7.64
N ILE A 317 -14.45 21.36 -6.71
CA ILE A 317 -14.20 21.49 -5.27
C ILE A 317 -13.22 20.37 -4.84
N ILE A 318 -13.50 19.13 -5.25
CA ILE A 318 -12.72 17.97 -4.80
C ILE A 318 -11.27 18.01 -5.30
N TYR A 319 -11.00 18.34 -6.58
CA TYR A 319 -9.60 18.36 -7.03
C TYR A 319 -8.83 19.56 -6.47
N ASN A 320 -9.50 20.70 -6.25
CA ASN A 320 -8.86 21.87 -5.63
C ASN A 320 -8.47 21.58 -4.18
N ASP A 321 -9.33 20.88 -3.43
CA ASP A 321 -9.00 20.39 -2.09
C ASP A 321 -7.78 19.45 -2.12
N TRP A 322 -7.73 18.52 -3.10
CA TRP A 322 -6.58 17.62 -3.26
C TRP A 322 -5.28 18.36 -3.61
N LEU A 323 -5.34 19.36 -4.50
CA LEU A 323 -4.19 20.20 -4.85
C LEU A 323 -3.69 20.97 -3.62
N ALA A 324 -4.59 21.55 -2.83
CA ALA A 324 -4.25 22.26 -1.60
C ALA A 324 -3.55 21.34 -0.58
N ILE A 325 -4.06 20.12 -0.38
CA ILE A 325 -3.44 19.11 0.49
C ILE A 325 -2.01 18.76 0.02
N LYS A 326 -1.81 18.62 -1.29
CA LYS A 326 -0.49 18.36 -1.91
C LYS A 326 0.41 19.60 -1.99
N LYS A 327 -0.08 20.78 -1.55
CA LYS A 327 0.60 22.07 -1.69
C LYS A 327 1.01 22.36 -3.14
N ARG A 328 0.12 22.04 -4.07
CA ARG A 328 0.25 22.26 -5.51
C ARG A 328 -0.86 23.20 -5.99
N SER A 329 -0.65 23.82 -7.15
CA SER A 329 -1.63 24.66 -7.84
C SER A 329 -1.43 24.53 -9.34
N LEU A 330 -2.52 24.66 -10.09
CA LEU A 330 -2.49 24.76 -11.55
C LEU A 330 -2.48 26.22 -11.98
N ASN A 331 -1.91 26.50 -13.16
CA ASN A 331 -2.08 27.81 -13.79
C ASN A 331 -3.51 27.94 -14.38
N ASN A 332 -3.88 29.14 -14.83
CA ASN A 332 -5.24 29.41 -15.33
C ASN A 332 -5.62 28.55 -16.55
N GLU A 333 -4.66 28.28 -17.44
CA GLU A 333 -4.89 27.52 -18.67
C GLU A 333 -5.10 26.02 -18.36
N GLN A 334 -4.24 25.45 -17.51
CA GLN A 334 -4.35 24.08 -17.00
C GLN A 334 -5.66 23.88 -16.23
N HIS A 335 -6.04 24.83 -15.38
CA HIS A 335 -7.29 24.78 -14.63
C HIS A 335 -8.51 24.81 -15.55
N LEU A 336 -8.52 25.70 -16.55
CA LEU A 336 -9.59 25.77 -17.55
C LEU A 336 -9.71 24.47 -18.35
N PHE A 337 -8.58 23.88 -18.74
CA PHE A 337 -8.52 22.62 -19.47
C PHE A 337 -9.17 21.48 -18.67
N ILE A 338 -8.78 21.29 -17.41
CA ILE A 338 -9.34 20.23 -16.56
C ILE A 338 -10.82 20.45 -16.30
N ASN A 339 -11.25 21.69 -16.02
CA ASN A 339 -12.66 22.00 -15.86
C ASN A 339 -13.47 21.66 -17.13
N ASN A 340 -12.95 21.95 -18.32
CA ASN A 340 -13.61 21.60 -19.58
C ASN A 340 -13.65 20.09 -19.80
N LEU A 341 -12.57 19.38 -19.51
CA LEU A 341 -12.50 17.92 -19.60
C LEU A 341 -13.54 17.26 -18.70
N MET A 342 -13.69 17.74 -17.45
CA MET A 342 -14.67 17.23 -16.50
C MET A 342 -16.11 17.59 -16.89
N LYS A 343 -16.37 18.82 -17.36
CA LYS A 343 -17.71 19.24 -17.78
C LYS A 343 -18.26 18.48 -19.00
N LYS A 344 -17.38 17.98 -19.87
CA LYS A 344 -17.79 17.11 -21.00
C LYS A 344 -18.35 15.76 -20.54
N LYS A 345 -18.11 15.36 -19.29
CA LYS A 345 -18.51 14.07 -18.74
C LYS A 345 -19.82 14.20 -17.98
N ASN A 346 -20.78 13.33 -18.30
CA ASN A 346 -22.07 13.25 -17.62
C ASN A 346 -21.96 12.64 -16.22
N GLN A 347 -21.01 11.73 -16.02
CA GLN A 347 -20.74 11.05 -14.75
C GLN A 347 -19.24 10.88 -14.60
N ILE A 348 -18.71 11.20 -13.42
CA ILE A 348 -17.27 11.15 -13.16
C ILE A 348 -17.02 10.16 -12.04
N LEU A 349 -16.44 9.01 -12.37
CA LEU A 349 -16.05 8.04 -11.37
C LEU A 349 -14.93 8.64 -10.49
N PRO A 350 -15.02 8.52 -9.15
CA PRO A 350 -13.94 8.92 -8.24
C PRO A 350 -12.57 8.32 -8.60
N LEU A 351 -12.52 7.08 -9.08
CA LEU A 351 -11.28 6.47 -9.56
C LEU A 351 -10.72 7.20 -10.80
N PHE A 352 -11.56 7.48 -11.79
CA PHE A 352 -11.16 8.27 -12.97
C PHE A 352 -10.58 9.62 -12.54
N MET A 353 -11.31 10.33 -11.68
CA MET A 353 -10.90 11.63 -11.17
C MET A 353 -9.55 11.54 -10.44
N LYS A 354 -9.34 10.49 -9.66
CA LYS A 354 -8.09 10.25 -8.93
C LYS A 354 -6.91 10.02 -9.87
N LEU A 355 -7.09 9.22 -10.93
CA LEU A 355 -6.06 8.97 -11.93
C LEU A 355 -5.67 10.26 -12.67
N VAL A 356 -6.67 11.04 -13.09
CA VAL A 356 -6.43 12.37 -13.69
C VAL A 356 -5.72 13.30 -12.70
N PHE A 357 -6.12 13.30 -11.43
CA PHE A 357 -5.46 14.08 -10.40
C PHE A 357 -3.98 13.70 -10.25
N ASP A 358 -3.66 12.41 -10.25
CA ASP A 358 -2.27 11.95 -10.13
C ASP A 358 -1.42 12.42 -11.32
N ILE A 359 -1.99 12.43 -12.54
CA ILE A 359 -1.35 12.98 -13.74
C ILE A 359 -1.11 14.49 -13.63
N ILE A 360 -2.08 15.29 -13.19
CA ILE A 360 -1.92 16.75 -13.13
C ILE A 360 -1.11 17.20 -11.93
N SER A 361 -1.02 16.38 -10.86
CA SER A 361 -0.28 16.74 -9.64
C SER A 361 1.23 16.85 -9.85
N ILE A 362 1.75 16.25 -10.93
CA ILE A 362 3.16 16.33 -11.33
C ILE A 362 3.45 17.48 -12.29
N TRP A 363 2.43 18.16 -12.82
CA TRP A 363 2.64 19.29 -13.74
C TRP A 363 3.35 20.46 -13.05
N HIS A 364 4.23 21.10 -13.80
CA HIS A 364 4.79 22.41 -13.52
C HIS A 364 3.96 23.48 -14.23
N SER A 365 4.05 24.73 -13.77
CA SER A 365 3.31 25.85 -14.37
C SER A 365 3.71 26.16 -15.81
N TYR A 366 4.89 25.70 -16.24
CA TYR A 366 5.43 25.87 -17.59
C TYR A 366 5.29 24.62 -18.47
N ASP A 367 4.80 23.50 -17.91
CA ASP A 367 4.59 22.29 -18.70
C ASP A 367 3.43 22.53 -19.69
N PRO A 368 3.61 22.19 -20.98
CA PRO A 368 2.52 22.28 -21.94
C PRO A 368 1.41 21.30 -21.56
N ILE A 369 0.17 21.66 -21.87
CA ILE A 369 -0.97 20.77 -21.68
C ILE A 369 -0.85 19.61 -22.65
N ASP A 370 -0.92 18.39 -22.11
CA ASP A 370 -0.98 17.17 -22.91
C ASP A 370 -2.38 17.00 -23.49
N GLU A 371 -2.54 17.31 -24.77
CA GLU A 371 -3.83 17.24 -25.46
C GLU A 371 -4.41 15.83 -25.52
N CYS A 372 -3.59 14.78 -25.38
CA CYS A 372 -4.07 13.39 -25.31
C CYS A 372 -5.02 13.16 -24.13
N LEU A 373 -4.98 14.01 -23.09
CA LEU A 373 -5.93 13.94 -21.99
C LEU A 373 -7.39 14.17 -22.43
N ASN A 374 -7.62 14.87 -23.56
CA ASN A 374 -8.98 15.03 -24.10
C ASN A 374 -9.62 13.72 -24.56
N GLU A 375 -8.80 12.72 -24.90
CA GLU A 375 -9.25 11.42 -25.39
C GLU A 375 -9.65 10.48 -24.26
N LEU A 376 -9.34 10.82 -23.00
CA LEU A 376 -9.64 9.96 -21.85
C LEU A 376 -11.13 10.02 -21.52
N ASN A 377 -11.87 8.95 -21.82
CA ASN A 377 -13.30 8.86 -21.57
C ASN A 377 -13.62 8.16 -20.24
N ASP A 378 -12.87 7.11 -19.92
CA ASP A 378 -13.11 6.26 -18.76
C ASP A 378 -11.81 5.90 -18.01
N VAL A 379 -11.95 5.05 -16.98
CA VAL A 379 -10.84 4.60 -16.14
C VAL A 379 -9.81 3.82 -16.96
N ASP A 380 -10.24 3.02 -17.93
CA ASP A 380 -9.35 2.19 -18.74
C ASP A 380 -8.47 3.06 -19.64
N ASP A 381 -9.03 4.12 -20.22
CA ASP A 381 -8.25 5.11 -20.98
C ASP A 381 -7.18 5.77 -20.09
N CYS A 382 -7.53 6.17 -18.86
CA CYS A 382 -6.56 6.72 -17.90
C CYS A 382 -5.43 5.73 -17.57
N ILE A 383 -5.76 4.46 -17.31
CA ILE A 383 -4.77 3.43 -17.01
C ILE A 383 -3.85 3.20 -18.20
N ARG A 384 -4.39 3.11 -19.43
CA ARG A 384 -3.60 2.96 -20.65
C ARG A 384 -2.65 4.14 -20.87
N TYR A 385 -3.15 5.36 -20.68
CA TYR A 385 -2.32 6.56 -20.76
C TYR A 385 -1.18 6.55 -19.74
N LEU A 386 -1.46 6.21 -18.48
CA LEU A 386 -0.44 6.09 -17.43
C LEU A 386 0.59 5.02 -17.77
N PHE A 387 0.17 3.84 -18.24
CA PHE A 387 1.06 2.75 -18.61
C PHE A 387 1.94 3.12 -19.81
N GLN A 388 1.40 3.79 -20.83
CA GLN A 388 2.19 4.30 -21.96
C GLN A 388 3.28 5.27 -21.49
N ARG A 389 2.96 6.17 -20.56
CA ARG A 389 3.96 7.07 -19.97
C ARG A 389 5.04 6.32 -19.20
N LEU A 390 4.65 5.35 -18.37
CA LEU A 390 5.61 4.55 -17.60
C LEU A 390 6.49 3.67 -18.49
N GLN A 391 5.97 3.15 -19.61
CA GLN A 391 6.77 2.45 -20.62
C GLN A 391 7.86 3.35 -21.23
N ILE A 392 7.56 4.62 -21.46
CA ILE A 392 8.55 5.59 -21.97
C ILE A 392 9.62 5.87 -20.91
N ILE A 393 9.23 6.04 -19.65
CA ILE A 393 10.14 6.36 -18.53
C ILE A 393 11.07 5.18 -18.20
N HIS A 394 10.53 3.96 -18.10
CA HIS A 394 11.22 2.81 -17.49
C HIS A 394 11.76 1.78 -18.48
N ASN A 395 11.79 2.10 -19.78
CA ASN A 395 11.96 1.15 -20.90
C ASN A 395 10.73 0.26 -21.11
N ASN A 396 10.20 0.28 -22.34
CA ASN A 396 8.96 -0.40 -22.70
C ASN A 396 9.02 -1.92 -22.46
N ILE A 397 10.12 -2.58 -22.82
CA ILE A 397 10.26 -4.04 -22.68
C ILE A 397 10.29 -4.40 -21.20
N LEU A 398 11.14 -3.72 -20.42
CA LEU A 398 11.26 -3.97 -18.98
C LEU A 398 9.92 -3.76 -18.26
N PHE A 399 9.27 -2.61 -18.48
CA PHE A 399 8.00 -2.30 -17.84
C PHE A 399 6.90 -3.30 -18.20
N SER A 400 6.72 -3.56 -19.50
CA SER A 400 5.68 -4.47 -19.99
C SER A 400 5.89 -5.90 -19.50
N ARG A 401 7.14 -6.41 -19.52
CA ARG A 401 7.46 -7.74 -19.01
C ARG A 401 7.25 -7.84 -17.50
N SER A 402 7.62 -6.80 -16.75
CA SER A 402 7.38 -6.75 -15.30
C SER A 402 5.89 -6.92 -14.98
N LEU A 403 5.01 -6.16 -15.66
CA LEU A 403 3.56 -6.28 -15.48
C LEU A 403 3.00 -7.63 -15.97
N CYS A 404 3.51 -8.16 -17.08
CA CYS A 404 3.09 -9.48 -17.58
C CYS A 404 3.43 -10.60 -16.58
N TYR A 405 4.63 -10.58 -16.00
CA TYR A 405 5.00 -11.60 -15.01
C TYR A 405 4.18 -11.47 -13.72
N MET A 406 3.96 -10.24 -13.24
CA MET A 406 3.09 -10.01 -12.08
C MET A 406 1.67 -10.53 -12.30
N THR A 407 1.09 -10.30 -13.47
CA THR A 407 -0.28 -10.73 -13.80
C THR A 407 -0.38 -12.23 -14.10
N ALA A 408 0.68 -12.85 -14.61
CA ALA A 408 0.73 -14.30 -14.85
C ALA A 408 0.86 -15.13 -13.56
N CYS A 409 1.43 -14.55 -12.49
CA CYS A 409 1.63 -15.24 -11.21
C CYS A 409 0.34 -15.28 -10.37
N ARG A 410 -0.25 -16.48 -10.22
CA ARG A 410 -1.52 -16.70 -9.52
C ARG A 410 -1.57 -16.16 -8.08
N ASN A 411 -0.47 -16.24 -7.35
CA ASN A 411 -0.38 -15.84 -5.94
C ASN A 411 0.41 -14.54 -5.75
N GLY A 412 0.54 -13.74 -6.82
CA GLY A 412 1.51 -12.66 -6.87
C GLY A 412 2.94 -13.17 -6.98
N ILE A 413 3.88 -12.23 -6.99
CA ILE A 413 5.31 -12.49 -7.12
C ILE A 413 6.07 -11.59 -6.15
N SER A 414 7.02 -12.15 -5.41
CA SER A 414 7.87 -11.34 -4.55
C SER A 414 8.85 -10.51 -5.36
N GLN A 415 9.40 -9.45 -4.76
CA GLN A 415 10.41 -8.62 -5.41
C GLN A 415 11.61 -9.45 -5.91
N ASN A 416 12.12 -10.37 -5.09
CA ASN A 416 13.27 -11.19 -5.46
C ASN A 416 12.93 -12.14 -6.61
N GLU A 417 11.75 -12.78 -6.58
CA GLU A 417 11.30 -13.65 -7.66
C GLU A 417 11.11 -12.88 -8.96
N LEU A 418 10.54 -11.67 -8.92
CA LEU A 418 10.36 -10.84 -10.11
C LEU A 418 11.71 -10.41 -10.69
N GLU A 419 12.65 -9.99 -9.86
CA GLU A 419 14.02 -9.68 -10.28
C GLU A 419 14.71 -10.89 -10.91
N ASP A 420 14.54 -12.08 -10.34
CA ASP A 420 15.12 -13.31 -10.87
C ASP A 420 14.48 -13.69 -12.22
N ILE A 421 13.15 -13.65 -12.36
CA ILE A 421 12.45 -13.95 -13.63
C ILE A 421 12.84 -12.93 -14.71
N LEU A 422 12.87 -11.63 -14.39
CA LEU A 422 13.32 -10.61 -15.34
C LEU A 422 14.79 -10.75 -15.73
N SER A 423 15.62 -11.32 -14.84
CA SER A 423 17.02 -11.65 -15.13
C SER A 423 17.17 -12.88 -16.05
N LEU A 424 16.11 -13.66 -16.24
CA LEU A 424 16.07 -14.80 -17.17
C LEU A 424 15.48 -14.42 -18.53
N ASP A 425 14.92 -13.22 -18.68
CA ASP A 425 14.40 -12.72 -19.96
C ASP A 425 15.54 -12.03 -20.75
N ASP A 426 16.05 -12.71 -21.76
CA ASP A 426 17.12 -12.21 -22.63
C ASP A 426 16.76 -10.90 -23.33
N ASP A 427 15.49 -10.68 -23.68
CA ASP A 427 15.05 -9.45 -24.35
C ASP A 427 15.01 -8.28 -23.37
N VAL A 428 14.58 -8.53 -22.13
CA VAL A 428 14.70 -7.54 -21.04
C VAL A 428 16.16 -7.19 -20.81
N LEU A 429 17.04 -8.17 -20.65
CA LEU A 429 18.47 -7.93 -20.40
C LEU A 429 19.13 -7.15 -21.54
N LYS A 430 18.85 -7.49 -22.81
CA LYS A 430 19.35 -6.73 -23.98
C LYS A 430 18.82 -5.29 -23.97
N SER A 431 17.56 -5.08 -23.59
CA SER A 431 16.94 -3.76 -23.55
C SER A 431 17.55 -2.85 -22.47
N VAL A 432 18.02 -3.44 -21.36
CA VAL A 432 18.62 -2.76 -20.21
C VAL A 432 20.12 -2.53 -20.41
N PHE A 433 20.85 -3.54 -20.88
CA PHE A 433 22.31 -3.53 -21.03
C PHE A 433 22.74 -3.17 -22.46
N GLN A 434 22.33 -2.00 -22.94
CA GLN A 434 22.59 -1.57 -24.33
C GLN A 434 24.07 -1.27 -24.62
N HIS A 435 24.80 -0.78 -23.64
CA HIS A 435 26.19 -0.30 -23.81
C HIS A 435 27.25 -1.15 -23.10
N TYR A 436 26.85 -1.94 -22.10
CA TYR A 436 27.77 -2.75 -21.30
C TYR A 436 27.06 -4.00 -20.79
N ILE A 437 27.65 -5.16 -21.08
CA ILE A 437 27.16 -6.46 -20.57
C ILE A 437 27.97 -6.81 -19.32
N PRO A 438 27.35 -6.85 -18.13
CA PRO A 438 28.04 -7.24 -16.92
C PRO A 438 28.48 -8.72 -16.96
N PRO A 439 29.54 -9.08 -16.21
CA PRO A 439 30.01 -10.47 -16.12
C PRO A 439 28.94 -11.41 -15.54
N VAL A 440 28.07 -10.88 -14.68
CA VAL A 440 26.86 -11.57 -14.21
C VAL A 440 25.65 -10.85 -14.78
N ARG A 441 24.93 -11.52 -15.68
CA ARG A 441 23.70 -11.00 -16.30
C ARG A 441 22.53 -11.11 -15.33
N ARG A 442 22.41 -10.13 -14.44
CA ARG A 442 21.29 -9.98 -13.51
C ARG A 442 20.71 -8.58 -13.64
N LEU A 443 19.39 -8.47 -13.62
CA LEU A 443 18.70 -7.18 -13.61
C LEU A 443 19.14 -6.38 -12.37
N PRO A 444 19.53 -5.11 -12.52
CA PRO A 444 19.77 -4.24 -11.38
C PRO A 444 18.47 -3.98 -10.62
N GLY A 445 18.37 -4.42 -9.36
CA GLY A 445 17.13 -4.29 -8.55
C GLY A 445 16.62 -2.85 -8.38
N ILE A 446 17.50 -1.85 -8.58
CA ILE A 446 17.10 -0.43 -8.61
C ILE A 446 16.10 -0.11 -9.73
N LEU A 447 16.15 -0.82 -10.86
CA LEU A 447 15.24 -0.57 -11.99
C LEU A 447 13.81 -0.97 -11.62
N TRP A 448 13.63 -2.16 -11.07
CA TRP A 448 12.34 -2.59 -10.56
C TRP A 448 11.86 -1.70 -9.41
N THR A 449 12.77 -1.32 -8.49
CA THR A 449 12.43 -0.41 -7.39
C THR A 449 11.89 0.93 -7.89
N ARG A 450 12.43 1.47 -8.99
CA ARG A 450 11.91 2.70 -9.62
C ARG A 450 10.54 2.49 -10.25
N ILE A 451 10.35 1.41 -11.02
CA ILE A 451 9.04 1.07 -11.59
C ILE A 451 7.98 0.97 -10.49
N ARG A 452 8.28 0.24 -9.41
CA ARG A 452 7.37 0.05 -8.28
C ARG A 452 7.01 1.35 -7.56
N ASN A 453 7.92 2.32 -7.51
CA ASN A 453 7.63 3.60 -6.85
C ASN A 453 6.74 4.51 -7.70
N ASP A 454 6.74 4.32 -9.02
CA ASP A 454 5.96 5.12 -9.97
C ASP A 454 4.60 4.47 -10.33
N LEU A 455 4.43 3.18 -10.02
CA LEU A 455 3.13 2.46 -9.99
C LEU A 455 2.39 2.79 -8.69
#